data_AF-A0A438D6L8-F1
#
_entry.id   AF-A0A438D6L8-F1
#
_cell.length_a   1.000
_cell.length_b   1.000
_cell.length_c   1.000
_cell.angle_alpha   90.00
_cell.angle_beta   90.00
_cell.angle_gamma   90.00
#
_symmetry.space_group_name_H-M   'P 1'
#
loop_
_entity.id
_entity.type
_entity.pdbx_description
1 polymer ?
#
loop_
_entity_poly.entity_id
_entity_poly.type
_entity_poly.pdbx_seq_one_letter_code
_entity_poly.pdbx_strand_id
1 'polypeptide(L)'
;MCTLMKKGGETSPPDYLSENFQFALRLQVQAGRKLVPTALGISLIRGYQCIDPDLCLPDIRSFIEQQITLVAKGQVDHSRVVEHVLQQFKQKFIYFVKQVIEFIDLWCRTELPLMFIPYLVLE
;
A
#
# COMPACT_ATOMS: atom_id res chain seq x y z
N MET A 1 3.38 -0.54 6.26
CA MET A 1 2.13 -0.63 7.03
C MET A 1 2.23 -1.55 8.26
N CYS A 2 3.15 -2.53 8.32
CA CYS A 2 3.31 -3.42 9.50
C CYS A 2 4.47 -3.05 10.45
N THR A 3 5.43 -2.21 10.05
CA THR A 3 6.51 -1.81 10.96
C THR A 3 6.04 -0.60 11.77
N LEU A 4 5.80 -0.81 13.06
CA LEU A 4 5.71 0.21 14.10
C LEU A 4 4.46 1.12 14.10
N MET A 5 3.30 0.55 14.42
CA MET A 5 2.28 1.29 15.17
C MET A 5 2.66 1.37 16.66
N LYS A 6 3.82 1.97 16.95
CA LYS A 6 4.23 2.38 18.30
C LYS A 6 4.92 3.74 18.21
N LYS A 7 4.15 4.77 17.90
CA LYS A 7 4.26 6.17 18.35
C LYS A 7 3.47 7.05 17.40
N GLY A 8 2.29 7.49 17.83
CA GLY A 8 1.54 8.57 17.16
C GLY A 8 0.05 8.28 17.09
N GLY A 9 -0.74 9.09 17.79
CA GLY A 9 -2.18 9.24 17.57
C GLY A 9 -3.07 8.25 18.30
N GLU A 10 -4.14 8.75 18.91
CA GLU A 10 -5.14 7.98 19.62
C GLU A 10 -5.89 7.00 18.68
N THR A 11 -5.72 5.72 18.99
CA THR A 11 -6.70 4.62 18.89
C THR A 11 -7.64 4.60 17.68
N SER A 12 -7.23 3.92 16.60
CA SER A 12 -8.20 3.10 15.86
C SER A 12 -8.69 1.98 16.80
N PRO A 13 -10.01 1.68 16.90
CA PRO A 13 -10.50 0.59 17.73
C PRO A 13 -9.77 -0.72 17.38
N PRO A 14 -9.38 -1.55 18.36
CA PRO A 14 -8.63 -2.78 18.13
C PRO A 14 -9.30 -3.74 17.13
N ASP A 15 -10.63 -3.72 17.05
CA ASP A 15 -11.43 -4.53 16.13
C ASP A 15 -11.31 -4.08 14.67
N TYR A 16 -11.17 -2.78 14.41
CA TYR A 16 -10.92 -2.25 13.06
C TYR A 16 -9.54 -2.65 12.53
N LEU A 17 -8.58 -2.90 13.42
CA LEU A 17 -7.21 -3.28 13.05
C LEU A 17 -7.09 -4.79 12.80
N SER A 18 -7.78 -5.64 13.55
CA SER A 18 -7.70 -7.10 13.35
C SER A 18 -8.40 -7.54 12.07
N GLU A 19 -9.62 -7.08 11.82
CA GLU A 19 -10.40 -7.49 10.64
C GLU A 19 -9.81 -6.96 9.33
N ASN A 20 -9.44 -5.68 9.29
CA ASN A 20 -8.92 -5.07 8.06
C ASN A 20 -7.52 -5.59 7.69
N PHE A 21 -6.64 -5.90 8.66
CA PHE A 21 -5.31 -6.41 8.34
C PHE A 21 -5.34 -7.87 7.88
N GLN A 22 -6.24 -8.67 8.44
CA GLN A 22 -6.43 -10.07 8.04
C GLN A 22 -6.93 -10.16 6.59
N PHE A 23 -7.83 -9.26 6.19
CA PHE A 23 -8.37 -9.19 4.83
C PHE A 23 -7.47 -8.43 3.83
N ALA A 24 -7.03 -7.21 4.15
CA ALA A 24 -6.33 -6.33 3.22
C ALA A 24 -4.85 -6.67 3.02
N LEU A 25 -4.18 -7.19 4.05
CA LEU A 25 -2.76 -7.56 3.99
C LEU A 25 -2.54 -9.07 4.00
N ARG A 26 -3.63 -9.86 3.91
CA ARG A 26 -3.62 -11.33 3.98
C ARG A 26 -2.72 -11.83 5.10
N LEU A 27 -2.93 -11.34 6.32
CA LEU A 27 -2.21 -11.83 7.50
C LEU A 27 -2.95 -13.04 8.10
N GLN A 28 -2.21 -13.98 8.68
CA GLN A 28 -2.77 -15.10 9.45
C GLN A 28 -2.56 -14.85 10.95
N VAL A 29 -3.62 -15.07 11.73
CA VAL A 29 -3.55 -15.03 13.20
C VAL A 29 -3.09 -16.39 13.72
N GLN A 30 -1.91 -16.43 14.34
CA GLN A 30 -1.41 -17.62 15.04
C GLN A 30 -1.70 -17.55 16.55
N ALA A 31 -1.53 -18.70 17.23
CA ALA A 31 -1.61 -18.80 18.68
C ALA A 31 -0.78 -17.71 19.36
N GLY A 32 -1.35 -17.08 20.40
CA GLY A 32 -0.74 -15.95 21.08
C GLY A 32 -0.94 -14.59 20.39
N ARG A 33 -1.98 -14.43 19.55
CA ARG A 33 -2.34 -13.16 18.87
C ARG A 33 -1.20 -12.61 18.00
N LYS A 34 -0.41 -13.49 17.39
CA LYS A 34 0.66 -13.11 16.46
C LYS A 34 0.09 -13.03 15.05
N LEU A 35 0.33 -11.91 14.37
CA LEU A 35 0.00 -11.74 12.96
C LEU A 35 1.22 -12.14 12.11
N VAL A 36 1.04 -13.12 11.25
CA VAL A 36 2.07 -13.62 10.33
C VAL A 36 1.68 -13.29 8.89
N PRO A 37 2.53 -12.60 8.11
CA PRO A 37 2.21 -12.27 6.73
C PRO A 37 2.25 -13.50 5.84
N THR A 38 1.24 -13.65 4.98
CA THR A 38 1.25 -14.70 3.94
C THR A 38 2.20 -14.34 2.80
N ALA A 39 2.57 -15.32 1.98
CA ALA A 39 3.40 -15.10 0.79
C ALA A 39 2.82 -14.01 -0.14
N LEU A 40 1.49 -13.93 -0.28
CA LEU A 40 0.89 -12.84 -1.05
C LEU A 40 0.95 -11.49 -0.31
N GLY A 41 0.71 -11.46 1.01
CA GLY A 41 0.87 -10.23 1.79
C GLY A 41 2.28 -9.65 1.70
N ILE A 42 3.30 -10.51 1.76
CA ILE A 42 4.71 -10.13 1.57
C ILE A 42 4.95 -9.58 0.17
N SER A 43 4.45 -10.28 -0.86
CA SER A 43 4.64 -9.87 -2.26
C SER A 43 3.96 -8.54 -2.56
N LEU A 44 2.77 -8.32 -1.99
CA LEU A 44 2.03 -7.06 -2.12
C LEU A 44 2.81 -5.90 -1.51
N ILE A 45 3.28 -6.05 -0.26
CA ILE A 45 4.08 -5.01 0.42
C ILE A 45 5.36 -4.72 -0.37
N ARG A 46 6.06 -5.75 -0.87
CA ARG A 46 7.26 -5.57 -1.69
C ARG A 46 6.96 -4.82 -2.99
N GLY A 47 5.86 -5.16 -3.66
CA GLY A 47 5.41 -4.44 -4.87
C GLY A 47 5.17 -2.96 -4.60
N TYR A 48 4.44 -2.63 -3.53
CA TYR A 48 4.23 -1.24 -3.12
C TYR A 48 5.55 -0.55 -2.77
N GLN A 49 6.45 -1.20 -2.02
CA GLN A 49 7.77 -0.65 -1.66
C GLN A 49 8.64 -0.37 -2.88
N CYS A 50 8.59 -1.23 -3.91
CA CYS A 50 9.33 -1.03 -5.15
C CYS A 50 8.79 0.14 -5.97
N ILE A 51 7.48 0.39 -5.95
CA ILE A 51 6.85 1.45 -6.73
C ILE A 51 6.93 2.80 -5.99
N ASP A 52 6.40 2.87 -4.77
CA ASP A 52 6.37 4.08 -3.95
C ASP A 52 6.53 3.69 -2.47
N PRO A 53 7.75 3.79 -1.89
CA PRO A 53 8.01 3.36 -0.52
C PRO A 53 7.22 4.17 0.52
N ASP A 54 6.81 5.41 0.21
CA ASP A 54 6.05 6.25 1.14
C ASP A 54 4.67 5.67 1.42
N LEU A 55 4.06 4.94 0.45
CA LEU A 55 2.79 4.24 0.66
C LEU A 55 2.89 3.15 1.73
N CYS A 56 4.11 2.69 2.02
CA CYS A 56 4.37 1.68 3.04
C CYS A 56 4.75 2.30 4.40
N LEU A 57 5.03 3.60 4.47
CA LEU A 57 5.41 4.31 5.68
C LEU A 57 4.18 4.86 6.43
N PRO A 58 4.25 4.99 7.77
CA PRO A 58 3.15 5.53 8.57
C PRO A 58 2.98 7.06 8.42
N ASP A 59 3.95 7.74 7.81
CA ASP A 59 4.05 9.20 7.75
C ASP A 59 2.84 9.86 7.10
N ILE A 60 2.43 9.40 5.91
CA ILE A 60 1.27 9.94 5.18
C ILE A 60 0.00 9.79 6.03
N ARG A 61 -0.20 8.63 6.65
CA ARG A 61 -1.37 8.37 7.49
C ARG A 61 -1.37 9.24 8.74
N SER A 62 -0.22 9.34 9.41
CA SER A 62 -0.04 10.15 10.62
C SER A 62 -0.33 11.62 10.33
N PHE A 63 0.12 12.12 9.18
CA PHE A 63 -0.17 13.47 8.73
C PHE A 63 -1.67 13.72 8.54
N ILE A 64 -2.39 12.80 7.88
CA ILE A 64 -3.85 12.93 7.69
C ILE A 64 -4.59 12.91 9.02
N GLU A 65 -4.23 12.00 9.93
CA GLU A 65 -4.84 11.91 11.26
C GLU A 65 -4.61 13.20 12.09
N GLN A 66 -3.43 13.82 11.95
CA GLN A 66 -3.17 15.15 12.53
C GLN A 66 -4.05 16.23 11.91
N GLN A 67 -4.22 16.26 10.59
CA GLN A 67 -5.11 17.23 9.93
C GLN A 67 -6.57 17.05 10.37
N ILE A 68 -7.05 15.81 10.49
CA ILE A 68 -8.40 15.49 11.02
C ILE A 68 -8.54 16.03 12.45
N THR A 69 -7.52 15.86 13.28
CA THR A 69 -7.50 16.41 14.66
C THR A 69 -7.59 17.94 14.66
N LEU A 70 -6.92 18.63 13.73
CA LEU A 70 -6.98 20.09 13.61
C LEU A 70 -8.34 20.58 13.12
N VAL A 71 -8.97 19.85 12.19
CA VAL A 71 -10.35 20.11 11.74
C VAL A 71 -11.32 19.96 12.90
N ALA A 72 -11.19 18.90 13.72
CA ALA A 72 -12.03 18.69 14.90
C ALA A 72 -11.89 19.81 15.94
N LYS A 73 -10.72 20.44 16.04
CA LYS A 73 -10.47 21.62 16.89
C LYS A 73 -10.94 22.95 16.26
N GLY A 74 -11.48 22.92 15.04
CA GLY A 74 -11.87 24.12 14.30
C GLY A 74 -10.69 24.98 13.83
N GLN A 75 -9.47 24.43 13.80
CA GLN A 75 -8.25 25.18 13.46
C GLN A 75 -7.94 25.17 11.96
N VAL A 76 -8.50 24.21 11.21
CA VAL A 76 -8.30 24.04 9.77
C VAL A 76 -9.65 23.79 9.11
N ASP A 77 -9.84 24.33 7.91
CA ASP A 77 -11.03 24.11 7.10
C ASP A 77 -11.10 22.67 6.57
N HIS A 78 -12.23 22.00 6.80
CA HIS A 78 -12.47 20.63 6.37
C HIS A 78 -12.31 20.46 4.85
N SER A 79 -12.89 21.37 4.06
CA SER A 79 -12.91 21.26 2.60
C SER A 79 -11.50 21.33 2.03
N ARG A 80 -10.67 22.22 2.58
CA ARG A 80 -9.24 22.33 2.20
C ARG A 80 -8.44 21.07 2.53
N VAL A 81 -8.68 20.44 3.69
CA VAL A 81 -7.98 19.19 4.05
C VAL A 81 -8.36 18.07 3.10
N VAL A 82 -9.65 17.92 2.81
CA VAL A 82 -10.14 16.88 1.88
C VAL A 82 -9.55 17.09 0.48
N GLU A 83 -9.61 18.31 -0.05
CA GLU A 83 -9.05 18.63 -1.36
C GLU A 83 -7.55 18.31 -1.43
N HIS A 84 -6.79 18.76 -0.43
CA HIS A 84 -5.35 18.53 -0.37
C HIS A 84 -4.99 17.05 -0.36
N VAL A 85 -5.64 16.27 0.52
CA VAL A 85 -5.38 14.82 0.63
C VAL A 85 -5.77 14.10 -0.66
N LEU A 86 -6.93 14.41 -1.25
CA LEU A 86 -7.36 13.79 -2.50
C LEU A 86 -6.41 14.11 -3.66
N GLN A 87 -5.92 15.35 -3.75
CA GLN A 87 -4.94 15.73 -4.78
C GLN A 87 -3.63 14.96 -4.62
N GLN A 88 -3.12 14.82 -3.39
CA GLN A 88 -1.91 14.05 -3.09
C GLN A 88 -2.07 12.57 -3.48
N PHE A 89 -3.18 11.93 -3.08
CA PHE A 89 -3.42 10.51 -3.41
C PHE A 89 -3.69 10.30 -4.89
N LYS A 90 -4.33 11.25 -5.57
CA LYS A 90 -4.52 11.20 -7.03
C LYS A 90 -3.18 11.17 -7.76
N GLN A 91 -2.23 12.01 -7.37
CA GLN A 91 -0.90 12.02 -7.98
C GLN A 91 -0.16 10.71 -7.75
N LYS A 92 -0.17 10.20 -6.51
CA LYS A 92 0.43 8.88 -6.19
C LYS A 92 -0.23 7.74 -6.96
N PHE A 93 -1.55 7.77 -7.13
CA PHE A 93 -2.28 6.76 -7.91
C PHE A 93 -1.90 6.78 -9.40
N ILE A 94 -1.84 7.97 -10.01
CA ILE A 94 -1.43 8.11 -11.42
C ILE A 94 -0.01 7.56 -11.62
N TYR A 95 0.91 7.91 -10.72
CA TYR A 95 2.27 7.40 -10.75
C TYR A 95 2.32 5.87 -10.59
N PHE A 96 1.56 5.33 -9.63
CA PHE A 96 1.48 3.90 -9.39
C PHE A 96 1.01 3.13 -10.63
N VAL A 97 -0.08 3.57 -11.26
CA VAL A 97 -0.61 2.93 -12.48
C VAL A 97 0.42 2.99 -13.61
N LYS A 98 1.10 4.12 -13.79
CA LYS A 98 2.15 4.27 -14.80
C LYS A 98 3.27 3.25 -14.59
N GLN A 99 3.78 3.10 -13.37
CA GLN A 99 4.85 2.15 -13.05
C GLN A 99 4.42 0.69 -13.28
N VAL A 100 3.17 0.35 -12.94
CA VAL A 100 2.64 -1.00 -13.19
C VAL A 100 2.54 -1.30 -14.69
N ILE A 101 2.05 -0.35 -15.50
CA ILE A 101 1.97 -0.52 -16.95
C ILE A 101 3.38 -0.68 -17.55
N GLU A 102 4.32 0.18 -17.17
CA GLU A 102 5.72 0.08 -17.64
C GLU A 102 6.35 -1.27 -17.27
N PHE A 103 6.10 -1.77 -16.07
CA PHE A 103 6.55 -3.09 -15.63
C PHE A 103 5.94 -4.21 -16.48
N ILE A 104 4.62 -4.20 -16.70
CA ILE A 104 3.92 -5.20 -17.52
C ILE A 104 4.44 -5.17 -18.96
N ASP A 105 4.60 -3.99 -19.54
CA ASP A 105 5.10 -3.82 -20.90
C ASP A 105 6.55 -4.30 -21.04
N LEU A 106 7.39 -4.07 -20.02
CA LEU A 106 8.75 -4.60 -19.99
C LEU A 106 8.72 -6.13 -19.91
N TRP A 107 7.96 -6.69 -18.97
CA TRP A 107 7.78 -8.13 -18.82
C TRP A 107 7.30 -8.80 -20.11
N CYS A 108 6.29 -8.23 -20.76
CA CYS A 108 5.81 -8.71 -22.04
C CYS A 108 6.90 -8.67 -23.11
N ARG A 109 7.76 -7.64 -23.18
CA ARG A 109 8.82 -7.58 -24.18
C ARG A 109 9.99 -8.54 -23.90
N THR A 110 10.31 -8.79 -22.64
CA THR A 110 11.49 -9.58 -22.27
C THR A 110 11.21 -11.07 -22.06
N GLU A 111 10.01 -11.43 -21.59
CA GLU A 111 9.65 -12.80 -21.19
C GLU A 111 8.81 -13.54 -22.24
N LEU A 112 8.00 -12.85 -23.06
CA LEU A 112 7.27 -13.50 -24.17
C LEU A 112 8.21 -14.18 -25.19
N PRO A 113 9.33 -13.57 -25.63
CA PRO A 113 10.22 -14.24 -26.58
C PRO A 113 10.81 -15.54 -26.00
N LEU A 114 11.09 -15.59 -24.69
CA LEU A 114 11.64 -16.77 -24.02
C LEU A 114 10.63 -17.92 -23.91
N MET A 115 9.33 -17.62 -23.93
CA MET A 115 8.27 -18.64 -23.94
C MET A 115 8.05 -19.27 -25.33
N PHE A 116 8.50 -18.60 -26.41
CA PHE A 116 8.40 -19.09 -27.80
C PHE A 116 9.68 -19.80 -28.31
N ILE A 117 10.83 -19.65 -27.64
CA ILE A 117 12.10 -20.27 -28.07
C ILE A 117 12.11 -21.82 -28.03
N PRO A 118 11.39 -22.55 -27.15
CA PRO A 118 11.46 -24.01 -27.20
C PRO A 118 10.74 -24.64 -28.41
N TYR A 119 10.00 -23.86 -29.22
CA TYR A 119 9.27 -24.36 -30.40
C TYR A 119 9.98 -24.13 -31.75
N LEU A 120 11.14 -23.44 -31.76
CA LEU A 120 11.86 -23.08 -32.99
C LEU A 120 13.18 -23.83 -33.21
N VAL A 121 13.46 -24.87 -32.40
CA VAL A 121 14.63 -25.77 -32.56
C VAL A 121 14.18 -27.22 -32.83
N LEU A 122 13.03 -27.37 -33.49
CA LEU A 122 12.47 -28.66 -33.95
C LEU A 122 12.01 -28.53 -35.42
N GLU A 123 12.91 -28.12 -36.31
CA GLU A 123 12.90 -28.50 -37.75
C GLU A 123 14.34 -28.72 -38.22
#